data_AF-A0A5C5ECB5-F1
#
_entry.id   AF-A0A5C5ECB5-F1
#
_cell.length_a   1.000
_cell.length_b   1.000
_cell.length_c   1.000
_cell.angle_alpha   90.00
_cell.angle_beta   90.00
_cell.angle_gamma   90.00
#
_symmetry.space_group_name_H-M   'P 1'
#
loop_
_entity.id
_entity.type
_entity.pdbx_description
1 polymer ?
#
loop_
_entity_poly.entity_id
_entity_poly.type
_entity_poly.pdbx_seq_one_letter_code
_entity_poly.pdbx_strand_id
1 'polypeptide(L)'
;MQTLIIVSHPTLADSNAQRFLWESLPAEGVTWHHLESVYPDGQIDREAEQQQLLQYDRIIFQFPFYWYSSPALLKQWQDVVLTEGFAYGVDGSRLSGKEFGLVLALGVNEREYQAGGREGFTISELTRPYQAMATKCGMAYLPTLVVSKFDYLSDTKRKELLIAYQQYLTKDNDASLKSSENWFKLQLQSLGKAGLSEADQQLVEHLLAVLEDNREQLDDLAWTLAQMEGNQLG
;
A
#
# COMPACT_ATOMS: atom_id res chain seq x y z
N MET A 1 9.58 -9.11 3.06
CA MET A 1 8.90 -8.48 1.92
C MET A 1 9.58 -7.17 1.61
N GLN A 2 9.94 -6.93 0.36
CA GLN A 2 10.50 -5.66 -0.12
C GLN A 2 9.46 -4.95 -0.99
N THR A 3 9.22 -3.66 -0.73
CA THR A 3 8.21 -2.87 -1.45
C THR A 3 8.87 -1.72 -2.21
N LEU A 4 8.59 -1.63 -3.51
CA LEU A 4 8.96 -0.50 -4.34
C LEU A 4 7.75 0.42 -4.53
N ILE A 5 7.92 1.70 -4.21
CA ILE A 5 6.94 2.74 -4.49
C ILE A 5 7.45 3.57 -5.66
N ILE A 6 6.77 3.48 -6.79
CA ILE A 6 6.99 4.33 -7.95
C ILE A 6 6.07 5.54 -7.80
N VAL A 7 6.68 6.69 -7.52
CA VAL A 7 5.96 7.95 -7.32
C VAL A 7 6.05 8.78 -8.57
N SER A 8 4.89 9.25 -9.05
CA SER A 8 4.83 10.24 -10.13
C SER A 8 4.09 11.46 -9.62
N HIS A 9 4.81 12.57 -9.48
CA HIS A 9 4.24 13.83 -9.03
C HIS A 9 5.04 15.02 -9.60
N PRO A 10 4.51 15.76 -10.59
CA PRO A 10 5.24 16.83 -11.27
C PRO A 10 5.84 17.90 -10.36
N THR A 11 5.15 18.26 -9.27
CA THR A 11 5.56 19.30 -8.33
C THR A 11 5.57 18.81 -6.88
N LEU A 12 6.45 17.85 -6.57
CA LEU A 12 6.50 17.23 -5.25
C LEU A 12 6.72 18.24 -4.10
N ALA A 13 7.50 19.29 -4.34
CA ALA A 13 7.84 20.31 -3.34
C ALA A 13 6.62 21.04 -2.75
N ASP A 14 5.54 21.14 -3.52
CA ASP A 14 4.34 21.89 -3.17
C ASP A 14 3.24 21.00 -2.55
N SER A 15 3.49 19.69 -2.43
CA SER A 15 2.48 18.71 -2.03
C SER A 15 2.64 18.29 -0.57
N ASN A 16 1.80 18.86 0.31
CA ASN A 16 1.74 18.47 1.73
C ASN A 16 1.41 16.97 1.90
N ALA A 17 0.49 16.46 1.08
CA ALA A 17 0.10 15.06 1.13
C ALA A 17 1.28 14.13 0.82
N GLN A 18 2.03 14.41 -0.24
CA GLN A 18 3.18 13.59 -0.62
C GLN A 18 4.32 13.72 0.39
N ARG A 19 4.57 14.91 0.94
CA ARG A 19 5.55 15.11 2.02
C ARG A 19 5.19 14.27 3.25
N PHE A 20 3.92 14.30 3.66
CA PHE A 20 3.46 13.48 4.78
C PHE A 20 3.64 11.98 4.52
N LEU A 21 3.29 11.50 3.32
CA LEU A 21 3.46 10.08 2.96
C LEU A 21 4.94 9.69 2.91
N TRP A 22 5.82 10.56 2.42
CA TRP A 22 7.26 10.37 2.44
C TRP A 22 7.81 10.28 3.87
N GLU A 23 7.41 11.21 4.75
CA GLU A 23 7.82 11.19 6.16
C GLU A 23 7.22 10.01 6.95
N SER A 24 6.13 9.43 6.45
CA SER A 24 5.46 8.26 7.04
C SER A 24 6.06 6.93 6.61
N LEU A 25 7.07 6.92 5.72
CA LEU A 25 7.70 5.67 5.27
C LEU A 25 8.34 4.93 6.45
N PRO A 26 8.24 3.58 6.48
CA PRO A 26 8.95 2.79 7.47
C PRO A 26 10.46 2.88 7.25
N ALA A 27 11.24 2.60 8.30
CA ALA A 27 12.70 2.72 8.25
C ALA A 27 13.37 1.72 7.29
N GLU A 28 12.77 0.56 7.08
CA GLU A 28 13.33 -0.54 6.28
C GLU A 28 12.26 -1.21 5.43
N GLY A 29 12.71 -1.94 4.39
CA GLY A 29 11.84 -2.77 3.55
C GLY A 29 11.05 -2.02 2.48
N VAL A 30 11.18 -0.70 2.40
CA VAL A 30 10.48 0.15 1.43
C VAL A 30 11.47 1.06 0.71
N THR A 31 11.40 1.08 -0.62
CA THR A 31 12.14 2.02 -1.45
C THR A 31 11.18 2.93 -2.18
N TRP A 32 11.45 4.24 -2.11
CA TRP A 32 10.67 5.26 -2.76
C TRP A 32 11.44 5.80 -3.96
N HIS A 33 10.85 5.67 -5.14
CA HIS A 33 11.46 5.96 -6.42
C HIS A 33 10.58 6.99 -7.15
N HIS A 34 11.02 8.24 -7.19
CA HIS A 34 10.26 9.34 -7.78
C HIS A 34 10.69 9.63 -9.22
N LEU A 35 9.78 9.38 -10.16
CA LEU A 35 10.07 9.40 -11.59
C LEU A 35 10.56 10.76 -12.07
N GLU A 36 9.92 11.85 -11.68
CA GLU A 36 10.29 13.19 -12.15
C GLU A 36 11.63 13.68 -11.58
N SER A 37 12.10 13.11 -10.47
CA SER A 37 13.45 13.38 -9.95
C SER A 37 14.52 12.55 -10.65
N VAL A 38 14.23 11.30 -11.01
CA VAL A 38 15.17 10.40 -11.66
C VAL A 38 15.28 10.71 -13.16
N TYR A 39 14.15 11.04 -13.79
CA TYR A 39 14.02 11.32 -15.22
C TYR A 39 13.47 12.74 -15.46
N PRO A 40 14.21 13.80 -15.11
CA PRO A 40 13.73 15.18 -15.25
C PRO A 40 13.52 15.60 -16.72
N ASP A 41 14.17 14.92 -17.65
CA ASP A 41 14.01 15.10 -19.09
C ASP A 41 13.01 14.11 -19.73
N GLY A 42 12.41 13.24 -18.92
CA GLY A 42 11.48 12.20 -19.37
C GLY A 42 12.13 11.02 -20.09
N GLN A 43 13.46 10.87 -20.08
CA GLN A 43 14.15 9.74 -20.72
C GLN A 43 14.28 8.54 -19.78
N ILE A 44 13.29 7.67 -19.78
CA ILE A 44 13.22 6.50 -18.89
C ILE A 44 14.23 5.43 -19.32
N ASP A 45 15.10 5.03 -18.40
CA ASP A 45 16.00 3.90 -18.58
C ASP A 45 15.26 2.58 -18.31
N ARG A 46 14.81 1.95 -19.39
CA ARG A 46 14.09 0.68 -19.33
C ARG A 46 14.85 -0.40 -18.55
N GLU A 47 16.15 -0.55 -18.78
CA GLU A 47 16.90 -1.67 -18.19
C GLU A 47 17.08 -1.47 -16.69
N ALA A 48 17.38 -0.23 -16.26
CA ALA A 48 17.47 0.11 -14.84
C ALA A 48 16.13 -0.15 -14.11
N GLU A 49 15.01 0.30 -14.69
CA GLU A 49 13.68 0.10 -14.09
C GLU A 49 13.29 -1.38 -14.01
N GLN A 50 13.57 -2.15 -15.06
CA GLN A 50 13.30 -3.59 -15.06
C GLN A 50 14.13 -4.33 -14.01
N GLN A 51 15.43 -4.01 -13.87
CA GLN A 51 16.28 -4.59 -12.83
C GLN A 51 15.82 -4.19 -11.42
N GLN A 52 15.32 -2.97 -11.26
CA GLN A 52 14.73 -2.53 -10.00
C GLN A 52 13.51 -3.37 -9.65
N LEU A 53 12.55 -3.53 -10.56
CA LEU A 53 11.32 -4.33 -10.34
C LEU A 53 11.60 -5.79 -9.90
N LEU A 54 12.71 -6.38 -10.34
CA LEU A 54 13.07 -7.75 -9.96
C LEU A 54 13.42 -7.89 -8.48
N GLN A 55 13.88 -6.82 -7.82
CA GLN A 55 14.36 -6.83 -6.44
C GLN A 55 13.24 -6.73 -5.39
N TYR A 56 12.00 -6.43 -5.81
CA TYR A 56 10.89 -6.17 -4.90
C TYR A 56 9.74 -7.14 -5.09
N ASP A 57 9.05 -7.47 -4.00
CA ASP A 57 7.91 -8.37 -3.98
C ASP A 57 6.60 -7.64 -4.29
N ARG A 58 6.50 -6.37 -3.86
CA ARG A 58 5.33 -5.50 -4.00
C ARG A 58 5.70 -4.23 -4.73
N ILE A 59 4.91 -3.87 -5.74
CA ILE A 59 5.07 -2.66 -6.54
C ILE A 59 3.86 -1.75 -6.31
N ILE A 60 4.09 -0.53 -5.86
CA ILE A 60 3.06 0.45 -5.58
C ILE A 60 3.21 1.63 -6.54
N PHE A 61 2.15 2.01 -7.23
CA PHE A 61 2.10 3.30 -7.91
C PHE A 61 1.45 4.34 -7.01
N GLN A 62 2.15 5.45 -6.79
CA GLN A 62 1.68 6.55 -5.96
C GLN A 62 1.64 7.84 -6.76
N PHE A 63 0.47 8.45 -6.90
CA PHE A 63 0.32 9.63 -7.74
C PHE A 63 -0.91 10.47 -7.38
N PRO A 64 -0.92 11.78 -7.71
CA PRO A 64 -2.12 12.57 -7.66
C PRO A 64 -3.06 12.18 -8.81
N PHE A 65 -4.35 12.07 -8.52
CA PHE A 65 -5.34 11.56 -9.48
C PHE A 65 -5.81 12.67 -10.42
N TYR A 66 -5.05 12.88 -11.49
CA TYR A 66 -5.29 13.93 -12.48
C TYR A 66 -6.20 13.42 -13.59
N TRP A 67 -7.30 14.14 -13.84
CA TRP A 67 -8.26 13.78 -14.89
C TRP A 67 -8.64 12.30 -14.88
N TYR A 68 -8.90 11.78 -13.69
CA TYR A 68 -9.27 10.38 -13.46
C TYR A 68 -8.20 9.35 -13.88
N SER A 69 -6.93 9.78 -13.92
CA SER A 69 -5.78 8.95 -14.32
C SER A 69 -4.50 9.39 -13.60
N SER A 70 -3.36 8.81 -14.02
CA SER A 70 -2.03 9.21 -13.55
C SER A 70 -1.49 10.44 -14.29
N PRO A 71 -0.44 11.08 -13.75
CA PRO A 71 0.41 11.95 -14.55
C PRO A 71 1.00 11.23 -15.77
N ALA A 72 1.38 12.01 -16.78
CA ALA A 72 1.83 11.50 -18.08
C ALA A 72 3.11 10.65 -17.97
N LEU A 73 4.06 11.02 -17.10
CA LEU A 73 5.33 10.32 -16.96
C LEU A 73 5.13 8.88 -16.45
N LEU A 74 4.20 8.65 -15.53
CA LEU A 74 3.86 7.29 -15.09
C LEU A 74 3.26 6.45 -16.23
N LYS A 75 2.48 7.07 -17.12
CA LYS A 75 1.95 6.36 -18.29
C LYS A 75 3.06 6.02 -19.29
N GLN A 76 3.99 6.94 -19.53
CA GLN A 76 5.17 6.70 -20.34
C GLN A 76 6.05 5.59 -19.72
N TRP A 77 6.22 5.58 -18.40
CA TRP A 77 6.94 4.53 -17.68
C TRP A 77 6.32 3.17 -17.92
N GLN A 78 4.99 3.05 -17.84
CA GLN A 78 4.30 1.79 -18.15
C GLN A 78 4.62 1.33 -19.57
N ASP A 79 4.58 2.23 -20.55
CA ASP A 79 4.80 1.90 -21.97
C ASP A 79 6.25 1.51 -22.28
N VAL A 80 7.22 2.11 -21.60
CA VAL A 80 8.65 1.85 -21.82
C VAL A 80 9.14 0.62 -21.06
N VAL A 81 8.67 0.42 -19.83
CA VAL A 81 9.21 -0.60 -18.91
C VAL A 81 8.46 -1.93 -19.04
N LEU A 82 7.13 -1.90 -19.19
CA LEU A 82 6.30 -3.11 -19.24
C LEU A 82 6.25 -3.66 -20.67
N THR A 83 7.36 -4.25 -21.10
CA THR A 83 7.53 -4.78 -22.46
C THR A 83 7.19 -6.27 -22.56
N GLU A 84 6.87 -6.70 -23.79
CA GLU A 84 6.78 -8.12 -24.12
C GLU A 84 8.14 -8.82 -23.90
N GLY A 85 8.13 -10.04 -23.37
CA GLY A 85 9.34 -10.77 -23.01
C GLY A 85 9.90 -10.44 -21.62
N PHE A 86 9.36 -9.41 -20.96
CA PHE A 86 9.67 -9.08 -19.58
C PHE A 86 8.43 -9.16 -18.69
N ALA A 87 7.45 -8.28 -18.92
CA ALA A 87 6.27 -8.13 -18.09
C ALA A 87 5.13 -9.06 -18.51
N TYR A 88 5.00 -9.34 -19.82
CA TYR A 88 3.98 -10.21 -20.39
C TYR A 88 4.47 -10.89 -21.68
N GLY A 89 3.67 -11.81 -22.22
CA GLY A 89 3.95 -12.48 -23.50
C GLY A 89 4.87 -13.69 -23.34
N VAL A 90 5.45 -14.16 -24.45
CA VAL A 90 6.37 -15.32 -24.43
C VAL A 90 7.58 -14.98 -23.56
N ASP A 91 7.89 -15.82 -22.58
CA ASP A 91 8.94 -15.64 -21.57
C ASP A 91 8.79 -14.40 -20.64
N GLY A 92 7.72 -13.61 -20.80
CA GLY A 92 7.43 -12.42 -20.01
C GLY A 92 6.63 -12.72 -18.75
N SER A 93 7.23 -13.40 -17.78
CA SER A 93 6.60 -13.72 -16.49
C SER A 93 7.34 -13.13 -15.29
N ARG A 94 8.22 -12.14 -15.51
CA ARG A 94 9.12 -11.61 -14.48
C ARG A 94 8.41 -10.91 -13.32
N LEU A 95 7.17 -10.45 -13.57
CA LEU A 95 6.32 -9.79 -12.58
C LEU A 95 5.26 -10.74 -12.00
N SER A 96 5.19 -11.99 -12.46
CA SER A 96 4.15 -12.92 -12.02
C SER A 96 4.33 -13.27 -10.53
N GLY A 97 3.21 -13.27 -9.79
CA GLY A 97 3.19 -13.54 -8.35
C GLY A 97 3.56 -12.35 -7.47
N LYS A 98 4.09 -11.25 -8.04
CA LYS A 98 4.30 -9.99 -7.32
C LYS A 98 2.96 -9.33 -7.01
N GLU A 99 2.95 -8.48 -5.99
CA GLU A 99 1.79 -7.69 -5.62
C GLU A 99 1.83 -6.32 -6.28
N PHE A 100 0.67 -5.82 -6.70
CA PHE A 100 0.55 -4.50 -7.31
C PHE A 100 -0.53 -3.69 -6.62
N GLY A 101 -0.20 -2.48 -6.19
CA GLY A 101 -1.12 -1.59 -5.48
C GLY A 101 -1.08 -0.15 -5.97
N LEU A 102 -2.09 0.61 -5.57
CA LEU A 102 -2.26 2.02 -5.92
C LEU A 102 -2.43 2.88 -4.67
N VAL A 103 -1.74 4.02 -4.63
CA VAL A 103 -1.92 5.07 -3.64
C VAL A 103 -2.32 6.36 -4.36
N LEU A 104 -3.58 6.75 -4.24
CA LEU A 104 -4.15 7.86 -4.99
C LEU A 104 -4.39 9.08 -4.10
N ALA A 105 -3.82 10.22 -4.45
CA ALA A 105 -4.18 11.49 -3.81
C ALA A 105 -5.32 12.17 -4.58
N LEU A 106 -6.47 12.36 -3.92
CA LEU A 106 -7.69 12.93 -4.49
C LEU A 106 -7.96 14.33 -3.94
N GLY A 107 -8.33 15.25 -4.85
CA GLY A 107 -8.83 16.58 -4.46
C GLY A 107 -10.30 16.58 -3.99
N VAL A 108 -11.06 15.54 -4.34
CA VAL A 108 -12.47 15.37 -3.98
C VAL A 108 -12.59 14.33 -2.86
N ASN A 109 -13.63 14.42 -2.04
CA ASN A 109 -13.85 13.44 -0.97
C ASN A 109 -14.21 12.08 -1.59
N GLU A 110 -13.67 11.01 -1.02
CA GLU A 110 -13.89 9.64 -1.51
C GLU A 110 -15.37 9.28 -1.66
N ARG A 111 -16.24 9.77 -0.77
CA ARG A 111 -17.69 9.50 -0.81
C ARG A 111 -18.40 10.00 -2.07
N GLU A 112 -17.77 10.90 -2.83
CA GLU A 112 -18.33 11.43 -4.07
C GLU A 112 -18.09 10.50 -5.27
N TYR A 113 -17.21 9.50 -5.12
CA TYR A 113 -16.88 8.48 -6.12
C TYR A 113 -17.80 7.26 -5.98
N GLN A 114 -19.07 7.48 -6.29
CA GLN A 114 -20.10 6.43 -6.34
C GLN A 114 -21.24 6.87 -7.24
N ALA A 115 -22.10 5.91 -7.62
CA ALA A 115 -23.34 6.23 -8.33
C ALA A 115 -24.18 7.23 -7.52
N GLY A 116 -24.62 8.32 -8.16
CA GLY A 116 -25.35 9.42 -7.51
C GLY A 116 -24.47 10.41 -6.73
N GLY A 117 -23.17 10.13 -6.56
CA GLY A 117 -22.19 11.10 -6.08
C GLY A 117 -21.75 12.06 -7.18
N ARG A 118 -21.04 13.14 -6.82
CA ARG A 118 -20.61 14.17 -7.77
C ARG A 118 -19.76 13.63 -8.92
N GLU A 119 -18.88 12.66 -8.66
CA GLU A 119 -17.99 12.11 -9.67
C GLU A 119 -18.65 11.00 -10.49
N GLY A 120 -19.76 10.42 -10.01
CA GLY A 120 -20.60 9.47 -10.74
C GLY A 120 -20.03 8.05 -10.94
N PHE A 121 -18.75 7.83 -10.61
CA PHE A 121 -18.06 6.55 -10.78
C PHE A 121 -17.28 6.18 -9.52
N THR A 122 -17.13 4.90 -9.26
CA THR A 122 -16.26 4.41 -8.18
C THR A 122 -14.77 4.52 -8.55
N ILE A 123 -13.91 4.63 -7.55
CA ILE A 123 -12.45 4.59 -7.75
C ILE A 123 -12.04 3.28 -8.43
N SER A 124 -12.68 2.16 -8.09
CA SER A 124 -12.43 0.86 -8.72
C SER A 124 -12.77 0.83 -10.22
N GLU A 125 -13.79 1.55 -10.66
CA GLU A 125 -14.10 1.70 -12.09
C GLU A 125 -13.05 2.54 -12.80
N LEU A 126 -12.66 3.66 -12.20
CA LEU A 126 -11.71 4.59 -12.81
C LEU A 126 -10.27 4.04 -12.85
N THR A 127 -9.94 3.12 -11.93
CA THR A 127 -8.62 2.48 -11.85
C THR A 127 -8.55 1.14 -12.60
N ARG A 128 -9.60 0.76 -13.33
CA ARG A 128 -9.66 -0.52 -14.05
C ARG A 128 -8.50 -0.75 -15.02
N PRO A 129 -7.95 0.25 -15.73
CA PRO A 129 -6.77 0.05 -16.57
C PRO A 129 -5.56 -0.52 -15.81
N TYR A 130 -5.33 -0.10 -14.57
CA TYR A 130 -4.24 -0.63 -13.73
C TYR A 130 -4.51 -2.05 -13.27
N GLN A 131 -5.76 -2.37 -12.94
CA GLN A 131 -6.16 -3.74 -12.63
C GLN A 131 -5.95 -4.67 -13.83
N ALA A 132 -6.33 -4.23 -15.03
CA ALA A 132 -6.11 -4.98 -16.26
C ALA A 132 -4.62 -5.18 -16.54
N MET A 133 -3.80 -4.14 -16.35
CA MET A 133 -2.34 -4.19 -16.45
C MET A 133 -1.75 -5.21 -15.48
N ALA A 134 -2.08 -5.13 -14.19
CA ALA A 134 -1.59 -6.07 -13.17
C ALA A 134 -1.95 -7.52 -13.51
N THR A 135 -3.22 -7.74 -13.92
CA THR A 135 -3.71 -9.06 -14.34
C THR A 135 -2.93 -9.59 -15.55
N LYS A 136 -2.67 -8.74 -16.55
CA LYS A 136 -1.91 -9.11 -17.75
C LYS A 136 -0.47 -9.50 -17.43
N CYS A 137 0.13 -8.87 -16.42
CA CYS A 137 1.48 -9.16 -15.95
C CYS A 137 1.54 -10.28 -14.90
N GLY A 138 0.40 -10.90 -14.56
CA GLY A 138 0.33 -11.98 -13.57
C GLY A 138 0.54 -11.52 -12.12
N MET A 139 0.34 -10.24 -11.82
CA MET A 139 0.46 -9.66 -10.48
C MET A 139 -0.86 -9.78 -9.69
N ALA A 140 -0.74 -9.88 -8.36
CA ALA A 140 -1.88 -9.83 -7.44
C ALA A 140 -2.28 -8.36 -7.19
N TYR A 141 -3.45 -7.96 -7.70
CA TYR A 141 -3.96 -6.60 -7.55
C TYR A 141 -4.51 -6.34 -6.14
N LEU A 142 -3.90 -5.40 -5.42
CA LEU A 142 -4.29 -4.99 -4.07
C LEU A 142 -5.43 -3.97 -4.10
N PRO A 143 -6.23 -3.86 -3.03
CA PRO A 143 -7.18 -2.76 -2.87
C PRO A 143 -6.47 -1.40 -2.98
N THR A 144 -7.09 -0.41 -3.62
CA THR A 144 -6.51 0.94 -3.75
C THR A 144 -6.54 1.67 -2.42
N LEU A 145 -5.41 2.25 -2.00
CA LEU A 145 -5.37 3.18 -0.88
C LEU A 145 -5.67 4.60 -1.38
N VAL A 146 -6.71 5.22 -0.83
CA VAL A 146 -7.16 6.56 -1.21
C VAL A 146 -6.79 7.57 -0.13
N VAL A 147 -6.14 8.66 -0.57
CA VAL A 147 -5.84 9.84 0.25
C VAL A 147 -6.69 10.99 -0.26
N SER A 148 -7.88 11.18 0.32
CA SER A 148 -8.80 12.24 -0.10
C SER A 148 -8.71 13.47 0.79
N LYS A 149 -8.69 14.67 0.17
CA LYS A 149 -8.74 15.98 0.86
C LYS A 149 -7.74 16.10 2.02
N PHE A 150 -6.48 15.70 1.79
CA PHE A 150 -5.45 15.61 2.83
C PHE A 150 -5.30 16.90 3.67
N ASP A 151 -5.29 18.07 3.01
CA ASP A 151 -5.12 19.36 3.70
C ASP A 151 -6.24 19.67 4.69
N TYR A 152 -7.40 19.02 4.55
CA TYR A 152 -8.58 19.17 5.42
C TYR A 152 -8.71 18.07 6.48
N LEU A 153 -7.77 17.11 6.54
CA LEU A 153 -7.80 16.06 7.55
C LEU A 153 -7.41 16.61 8.93
N SER A 154 -8.11 16.13 9.96
CA SER A 154 -7.69 16.34 11.34
C SER A 154 -6.41 15.55 11.66
N ASP A 155 -5.71 15.91 12.72
CA ASP A 155 -4.49 15.22 13.12
C ASP A 155 -4.73 13.73 13.45
N THR A 156 -5.88 13.40 14.05
CA THR A 156 -6.27 11.99 14.25
C THR A 156 -6.40 11.25 12.92
N LYS A 157 -7.05 11.85 11.92
CA LYS A 157 -7.21 11.22 10.60
C LYS A 157 -5.89 11.11 9.84
N ARG A 158 -4.96 12.05 10.03
CA ARG A 158 -3.60 11.94 9.51
C ARG A 158 -2.86 10.76 10.13
N LYS A 159 -2.95 10.57 11.45
CA LYS A 159 -2.35 9.42 12.14
C LYS A 159 -2.96 8.08 11.71
N GLU A 160 -4.28 8.01 11.56
CA GLU A 160 -4.95 6.83 10.99
C GLU A 160 -4.43 6.53 9.57
N LEU A 161 -4.28 7.56 8.74
CA LEU A 161 -3.73 7.41 7.39
C LEU A 161 -2.28 6.92 7.40
N LEU A 162 -1.43 7.43 8.31
CA LEU A 162 -0.05 6.95 8.48
C LEU A 162 -0.05 5.44 8.75
N ILE A 163 -0.87 4.97 9.68
CA ILE A 163 -0.96 3.54 10.01
C ILE A 163 -1.45 2.75 8.79
N ALA A 164 -2.52 3.21 8.13
CA ALA A 164 -3.06 2.55 6.95
C ALA A 164 -2.04 2.47 5.82
N TYR A 165 -1.27 3.54 5.61
CA TYR A 165 -0.22 3.60 4.59
C TYR A 165 0.94 2.65 4.93
N GLN A 166 1.44 2.65 6.17
CA GLN A 166 2.51 1.72 6.56
C GLN A 166 2.05 0.25 6.47
N GLN A 167 0.81 -0.05 6.87
CA GLN A 167 0.22 -1.39 6.66
C GLN A 167 0.16 -1.74 5.18
N TYR A 168 -0.29 -0.82 4.34
CA TYR A 168 -0.36 -1.04 2.89
C TYR A 168 1.00 -1.36 2.26
N LEU A 169 2.07 -0.81 2.82
CA LEU A 169 3.43 -1.01 2.31
C LEU A 169 4.10 -2.27 2.87
N THR A 170 3.80 -2.68 4.09
CA THR A 170 4.63 -3.67 4.83
C THR A 170 3.88 -4.86 5.38
N LYS A 171 2.54 -4.81 5.47
CA LYS A 171 1.73 -5.96 5.89
C LYS A 171 1.62 -6.96 4.75
N ASP A 172 1.72 -8.25 5.07
CA ASP A 172 1.40 -9.32 4.14
C ASP A 172 -0.02 -9.16 3.58
N ASN A 173 -0.24 -9.58 2.33
CA ASN A 173 -1.56 -9.52 1.69
C ASN A 173 -2.49 -10.64 2.21
N ASP A 174 -2.74 -10.57 3.51
CA ASP A 174 -3.72 -11.36 4.23
C ASP A 174 -4.72 -10.41 4.91
N ALA A 175 -5.98 -10.60 4.57
CA ALA A 175 -7.10 -9.82 5.11
C ALA A 175 -7.50 -10.27 6.52
N SER A 176 -6.89 -11.32 7.07
CA SER A 176 -7.18 -11.82 8.41
C SER A 176 -6.87 -10.77 9.48
N LEU A 177 -7.69 -10.79 10.54
CA LEU A 177 -7.43 -9.99 11.74
C LEU A 177 -6.06 -10.36 12.34
N LYS A 178 -5.68 -11.64 12.29
CA LYS A 178 -4.41 -12.17 12.80
C LYS A 178 -3.21 -11.52 12.11
N SER A 179 -3.24 -11.39 10.78
CA SER A 179 -2.18 -10.70 10.03
C SER A 179 -2.04 -9.23 10.48
N SER A 180 -3.17 -8.55 10.68
CA SER A 180 -3.16 -7.14 11.10
C SER A 180 -2.64 -6.96 12.53
N GLU A 181 -3.00 -7.86 13.47
CA GLU A 181 -2.45 -7.86 14.83
C GLU A 181 -0.96 -8.16 14.87
N ASN A 182 -0.51 -9.16 14.12
CA ASN A 182 0.91 -9.49 14.01
C ASN A 182 1.72 -8.30 13.51
N TRP A 183 1.17 -7.58 12.52
CA TRP A 183 1.79 -6.35 12.04
C TRP A 183 1.89 -5.29 13.14
N PHE A 184 0.81 -5.02 13.88
CA PHE A 184 0.85 -4.06 14.99
C PHE A 184 1.86 -4.46 16.07
N LYS A 185 1.92 -5.75 16.41
CA LYS A 185 2.88 -6.29 17.37
C LYS A 185 4.32 -6.00 16.94
N LEU A 186 4.66 -6.29 15.68
CA LEU A 186 5.99 -6.03 15.13
C LEU A 186 6.34 -4.54 15.15
N GLN A 187 5.40 -3.66 14.79
CA GLN A 187 5.62 -2.21 14.82
C GLN A 187 5.84 -1.70 16.26
N LEU A 188 5.02 -2.14 17.22
CA LEU A 188 5.16 -1.77 18.63
C LEU A 188 6.51 -2.24 19.20
N GLN A 189 6.94 -3.46 18.86
CA GLN A 189 8.26 -3.97 19.26
C GLN A 189 9.42 -3.18 18.64
N SER A 190 9.27 -2.71 17.39
CA SER A 190 10.25 -1.84 16.76
C SER A 190 10.30 -0.47 17.44
N LEU A 191 9.14 0.11 17.78
CA LEU A 191 9.05 1.39 18.49
C LEU A 191 9.65 1.31 19.90
N GLY A 192 9.40 0.23 20.64
CA GLY A 192 9.99 0.00 21.97
C GLY A 192 11.52 0.09 21.98
N LYS A 193 12.16 -0.30 20.86
CA LYS A 193 13.62 -0.24 20.68
C LYS A 193 14.13 1.15 20.27
N ALA A 194 13.25 2.07 19.89
CA ALA A 194 13.60 3.35 19.26
C ALA A 194 13.92 4.49 20.26
N GLY A 195 14.42 4.19 21.45
CA GLY A 195 14.84 5.24 22.41
C GLY A 195 13.68 6.06 22.98
N LEU A 196 12.54 5.41 23.26
CA LEU A 196 11.37 6.02 23.89
C LEU A 196 11.62 6.40 25.37
N SER A 197 10.75 7.27 25.90
CA SER A 197 10.72 7.56 27.33
C SER A 197 10.30 6.31 28.14
N GLU A 198 10.66 6.25 29.43
CA GLU A 198 10.30 5.11 30.29
C GLU A 198 8.78 4.90 30.37
N ALA A 199 8.01 5.98 30.42
CA ALA A 199 6.54 5.93 30.44
C ALA A 199 5.97 5.36 29.12
N ASP A 200 6.54 5.76 27.98
CA ASP A 200 6.11 5.26 26.67
C ASP A 200 6.51 3.79 26.47
N GLN A 201 7.68 3.37 27.00
CA GLN A 201 8.10 1.97 26.99
C GLN A 201 7.11 1.08 27.77
N GLN A 202 6.74 1.50 28.99
CA GLN A 202 5.74 0.78 29.79
C GLN A 202 4.38 0.71 29.09
N LEU A 203 3.96 1.78 28.41
CA LEU A 203 2.73 1.77 27.62
C LEU A 203 2.81 0.78 26.45
N VAL A 204 3.93 0.75 25.72
CA VAL A 204 4.15 -0.19 24.61
C VAL A 204 4.11 -1.64 25.12
N GLU A 205 4.78 -1.94 26.22
CA GLU A 205 4.77 -3.27 26.84
C GLU A 205 3.36 -3.68 27.28
N HIS A 206 2.61 -2.76 27.89
CA HIS A 206 1.22 -3.01 28.27
C HIS A 206 0.32 -3.30 27.06
N LEU A 207 0.44 -2.50 25.99
CA LEU A 207 -0.33 -2.72 24.76
C LEU A 207 0.01 -4.05 24.09
N LEU A 208 1.28 -4.44 24.10
CA LEU A 208 1.72 -5.75 23.59
C LEU A 208 1.08 -6.89 24.38
N ALA A 209 1.09 -6.82 25.71
CA ALA A 209 0.47 -7.84 26.56
C ALA A 209 -1.05 -7.94 26.31
N VAL A 210 -1.75 -6.81 26.21
CA VAL A 210 -3.19 -6.81 25.90
C VAL A 210 -3.49 -7.43 24.54
N LEU A 211 -2.66 -7.17 23.52
CA LEU A 211 -2.83 -7.79 22.20
C LEU A 211 -2.60 -9.30 22.23
N GLU A 212 -1.62 -9.77 23.00
CA GLU A 212 -1.34 -11.20 23.19
C GLU A 212 -2.48 -11.92 23.91
N ASP A 213 -2.92 -11.38 25.05
CA ASP A 213 -4.03 -11.95 25.84
C ASP A 213 -5.33 -12.03 25.01
N ASN A 214 -5.64 -10.97 24.25
CA ASN A 214 -6.83 -10.96 23.38
C ASN A 214 -6.75 -12.01 22.28
N ARG A 215 -5.55 -12.24 21.71
CA ARG A 215 -5.34 -13.28 20.69
C ARG A 215 -5.52 -14.68 21.27
N GLU A 216 -4.97 -14.94 22.45
CA GLU A 216 -5.17 -16.23 23.14
C GLU A 216 -6.66 -16.49 23.41
N GLN A 217 -7.40 -15.49 23.90
CA GLN A 217 -8.85 -15.61 24.10
C GLN A 217 -9.62 -15.91 22.80
N LEU A 218 -9.25 -15.25 21.70
CA LEU A 218 -9.89 -15.50 20.40
C LEU A 218 -9.60 -16.92 19.88
N ASP A 219 -8.37 -17.40 20.07
CA ASP A 219 -7.96 -18.73 19.62
C ASP A 219 -8.67 -19.83 20.47
N ASP A 220 -8.83 -19.62 21.79
CA ASP A 220 -9.60 -20.51 22.68
C ASP A 220 -11.10 -20.54 22.33
N LEU A 221 -11.69 -19.39 22.03
CA LEU A 221 -13.09 -19.30 21.57
C LEU A 221 -13.27 -20.02 20.24
N ALA A 222 -12.34 -19.84 19.29
CA ALA A 222 -12.37 -20.53 18.01
C ALA A 222 -12.27 -22.06 18.18
N TRP A 223 -11.40 -22.53 19.06
CA TRP A 223 -11.29 -23.95 19.39
C TRP A 223 -12.57 -24.52 20.00
N THR A 224 -13.18 -23.78 20.93
CA THR A 224 -14.44 -24.17 21.59
C THR A 224 -15.58 -24.28 20.56
N LEU A 225 -15.70 -23.31 19.65
CA LEU A 225 -16.70 -23.33 18.58
C LEU A 225 -16.52 -24.55 17.66
N ALA A 226 -15.29 -24.86 17.26
CA ALA A 226 -15.01 -26.01 16.41
C ALA A 226 -15.41 -27.35 17.07
N GLN A 227 -15.23 -27.48 18.40
CA GLN A 227 -15.70 -28.66 19.13
C GLN A 227 -17.23 -28.77 19.15
N MET A 228 -17.93 -27.64 19.31
CA MET A 228 -19.39 -27.63 19.33
C MET A 228 -19.99 -27.99 17.97
N GLU A 229 -19.40 -27.51 16.87
CA GLU A 229 -19.83 -27.85 15.50
C GLU A 229 -19.55 -29.32 15.15
N GLY A 230 -18.40 -29.86 15.57
CA GLY A 230 -18.07 -31.29 15.38
C GLY A 230 -19.01 -32.24 16.12
N ASN A 231 -19.61 -31.80 17.23
CA ASN A 231 -20.58 -32.58 18.02
C ASN A 231 -22.02 -32.52 17.47
N GLN A 232 -22.34 -31.66 16.50
CA GLN A 232 -23.70 -31.55 15.93
C GLN A 232 -23.94 -32.46 14.71
N LEU A 233 -22.91 -33.13 14.19
CA LEU A 233 -22.98 -34.03 13.03
C LEU A 233 -22.97 -35.53 13.40
N GLY A 234 -23.14 -35.85 14.69
CA GLY A 234 -23.17 -37.22 15.24
C GLY A 234 -24.56 -37.71 15.62
#